data_AF-A0A9D7REM5-F1
#
_entry.id   AF-A0A9D7REM5-F1
#
_cell.length_a   1.000
_cell.length_b   1.000
_cell.length_c   1.000
_cell.angle_alpha   90.00
_cell.angle_beta   90.00
_cell.angle_gamma   90.00
#
_symmetry.space_group_name_H-M   'P 1'
#
loop_
_entity.id
_entity.type
_entity.pdbx_description
1 polymer ?
#
loop_
_entity_poly.entity_id
_entity_poly.type
_entity_poly.pdbx_seq_one_letter_code
_entity_poly.pdbx_strand_id
1 'polypeptide(L)'
;MKNTIALISAFLFLNAMLGLSGCKSRIQWEQEQAELLRQTVELEQRHCQIKASVDSLWDVTSAQLARVFPVDFPSIDRDIFIKARNADHIRMFMSFKQLDAAAQSLVNQAGEQDKNLQQKSTTYWQRSRRLNDENSIPATSRAERQA
;
A
#
# COMPACT_ATOMS: atom_id res chain seq x y z
N MET A 1 0.16 -41.21 56.26
CA MET A 1 -0.58 -41.51 55.01
C MET A 1 -1.53 -40.40 54.54
N LYS A 2 -1.72 -39.28 55.27
CA LYS A 2 -2.61 -38.19 54.81
C LYS A 2 -1.95 -37.20 53.82
N ASN A 3 -0.62 -37.06 53.83
CA ASN A 3 0.09 -36.10 52.98
C ASN A 3 0.28 -36.53 51.51
N THR A 4 0.21 -37.82 51.20
CA THR A 4 0.39 -38.33 49.83
C THR A 4 -0.84 -38.12 48.95
N ILE A 5 -2.05 -38.14 49.52
CA ILE A 5 -3.31 -37.93 48.79
C ILE A 5 -3.43 -36.46 48.34
N ALA A 6 -2.99 -35.51 49.17
CA ALA A 6 -2.99 -34.08 48.85
C ALA A 6 -2.05 -33.74 47.69
N LEU A 7 -0.87 -34.37 47.63
CA LEU A 7 0.11 -34.18 46.55
C LEU A 7 -0.38 -34.69 45.20
N ILE A 8 -1.05 -35.85 45.17
CA ILE A 8 -1.61 -36.42 43.94
C ILE A 8 -2.79 -35.57 43.43
N SER A 9 -3.63 -35.07 44.34
CA SER A 9 -4.76 -34.21 43.99
C SER A 9 -4.31 -32.84 43.43
N ALA A 10 -3.26 -32.25 44.01
CA ALA A 10 -2.66 -31.02 43.50
C ALA A 10 -2.02 -31.22 42.10
N PHE A 11 -1.36 -32.36 41.86
CA PHE A 11 -0.76 -32.68 40.56
C PHE A 11 -1.80 -32.88 39.45
N LEU A 12 -2.94 -33.49 39.76
CA LEU A 12 -4.04 -33.67 38.81
C LEU A 12 -4.73 -32.34 38.46
N PHE A 13 -4.90 -31.45 39.44
CA PHE A 13 -5.45 -30.11 39.20
C PHE A 13 -4.51 -29.24 38.34
N LEU A 14 -3.20 -29.34 38.55
CA LEU A 14 -2.22 -28.59 37.76
C LEU A 14 -2.20 -29.04 36.29
N ASN A 15 -2.29 -30.36 36.04
CA ASN A 15 -2.37 -30.90 34.68
C ASN A 15 -3.70 -30.55 33.99
N ALA A 16 -4.81 -30.50 34.72
CA ALA A 16 -6.11 -30.07 34.17
C ALA A 16 -6.11 -28.59 33.76
N MET A 17 -5.42 -27.73 34.50
CA MET A 17 -5.27 -26.31 34.15
C MET A 17 -4.31 -26.08 32.96
N LEU A 18 -3.27 -26.90 32.81
CA LEU A 18 -2.32 -26.83 31.69
C LEU A 18 -2.87 -27.42 30.39
N GLY A 19 -3.81 -28.38 30.46
CA GLY A 19 -4.43 -28.99 29.27
C GLY A 19 -5.46 -28.12 28.56
N LEU A 20 -6.05 -27.13 29.24
CA LEU A 20 -7.12 -26.28 28.68
C LEU A 20 -6.59 -25.05 27.92
N SER A 21 -5.33 -24.68 28.10
CA SER A 21 -4.67 -23.57 27.40
C SER A 21 -4.14 -23.93 26.01
N GLY A 22 -4.09 -25.22 25.65
CA GLY A 22 -3.53 -25.69 24.37
C GLY A 22 -4.50 -25.71 23.17
N CYS A 23 -5.82 -25.76 23.39
CA CYS A 23 -6.80 -25.97 22.30
C CYS A 23 -7.32 -24.67 21.63
N LYS A 24 -6.91 -23.48 22.08
CA LYS A 24 -7.29 -22.21 21.44
C LYS A 24 -6.43 -21.83 20.23
N SER A 25 -5.34 -22.53 19.96
CA SER A 25 -4.26 -22.00 19.11
C SER A 25 -4.40 -22.24 17.60
N ARG A 26 -5.11 -23.28 17.14
CA ARG A 26 -5.12 -23.64 15.71
C ARG A 26 -6.20 -22.92 14.89
N ILE A 27 -7.44 -22.92 15.37
CA ILE A 27 -8.59 -22.32 14.64
C ILE A 27 -8.43 -20.79 14.57
N GLN A 28 -7.98 -20.18 15.67
CA GLN A 28 -7.71 -18.75 15.71
C GLN A 28 -6.56 -18.36 14.75
N TRP A 29 -5.55 -19.21 14.63
CA TRP A 29 -4.42 -18.98 13.74
C TRP A 29 -4.79 -19.11 12.25
N GLU A 30 -5.60 -20.10 11.88
CA GLU A 30 -6.11 -20.24 10.51
C GLU A 30 -6.99 -19.03 10.11
N GLN A 31 -7.77 -18.50 11.05
CA GLN A 31 -8.54 -17.26 10.84
C GLN A 31 -7.64 -16.02 10.68
N GLU A 32 -6.60 -15.89 11.52
CA GLU A 32 -5.63 -14.79 11.42
C GLU A 32 -4.85 -14.83 10.08
N GLN A 33 -4.45 -16.01 9.62
CA GLN A 33 -3.78 -16.15 8.31
C GLN A 33 -4.71 -15.81 7.14
N ALA A 34 -5.95 -16.28 7.17
CA ALA A 34 -6.93 -15.96 6.13
C ALA A 34 -7.20 -14.45 6.04
N GLU A 35 -7.26 -13.77 7.20
CA GLU A 35 -7.45 -12.32 7.27
C GLU A 35 -6.23 -11.56 6.73
N LEU A 36 -5.00 -11.98 7.06
CA LEU A 36 -3.77 -11.37 6.52
C LEU A 36 -3.70 -11.48 5.00
N LEU A 37 -4.01 -12.66 4.43
CA LEU A 37 -4.05 -12.86 2.98
C LEU A 37 -5.10 -11.97 2.32
N ARG A 38 -6.30 -11.89 2.91
CA ARG A 38 -7.38 -11.02 2.43
C ARG A 38 -6.94 -9.56 2.40
N GLN A 39 -6.27 -9.07 3.45
CA GLN A 39 -5.74 -7.71 3.53
C GLN A 39 -4.67 -7.44 2.46
N THR A 40 -3.78 -8.40 2.20
CA THR A 40 -2.76 -8.26 1.15
C THR A 40 -3.41 -8.09 -0.24
N VAL A 41 -4.40 -8.92 -0.57
CA VAL A 41 -5.12 -8.83 -1.86
C VAL A 41 -5.86 -7.50 -1.99
N GLU A 42 -6.53 -7.03 -0.94
CA GLU A 42 -7.21 -5.72 -0.96
C GLU A 42 -6.24 -4.57 -1.19
N LEU A 43 -5.05 -4.61 -0.58
CA LEU A 43 -4.04 -3.57 -0.76
C LEU A 43 -3.47 -3.56 -2.19
N GLU A 44 -3.26 -4.74 -2.77
CA GLU A 44 -2.83 -4.87 -4.17
C GLU A 44 -3.89 -4.32 -5.13
N GLN A 45 -5.17 -4.64 -4.91
CA GLN A 45 -6.27 -4.09 -5.69
C GLN A 45 -6.32 -2.56 -5.61
N ARG A 46 -6.15 -1.98 -4.41
CA ARG A 46 -6.09 -0.52 -4.22
C ARG A 46 -4.88 0.09 -4.92
N HIS A 47 -3.73 -0.58 -4.93
CA HIS A 47 -2.55 -0.13 -5.66
C HIS A 47 -2.84 -0.05 -7.17
N CYS A 48 -3.46 -1.09 -7.75
CA CYS A 48 -3.89 -1.07 -9.15
C CYS A 48 -4.88 0.05 -9.46
N GLN A 49 -5.87 0.29 -8.59
CA GLN A 49 -6.83 1.38 -8.74
C GLN A 49 -6.16 2.76 -8.72
N ILE A 50 -5.19 2.96 -7.82
CA ILE A 50 -4.43 4.22 -7.77
C ILE A 50 -3.62 4.42 -9.05
N LYS A 51 -2.96 3.36 -9.56
CA LYS A 51 -2.21 3.44 -10.81
C LYS A 51 -3.11 3.86 -11.99
N ALA A 52 -4.29 3.24 -12.11
CA ALA A 52 -5.27 3.62 -13.12
C ALA A 52 -5.76 5.07 -12.94
N SER A 53 -5.88 5.54 -11.70
CA SER A 53 -6.27 6.93 -11.41
C SER A 53 -5.19 7.93 -11.84
N VAL A 54 -3.90 7.60 -11.65
CA VAL A 54 -2.77 8.41 -12.14
C VAL A 54 -2.77 8.46 -13.66
N ASP A 55 -2.96 7.32 -14.33
CA ASP A 55 -3.03 7.26 -15.79
C ASP A 55 -4.18 8.14 -16.32
N SER A 56 -5.37 8.00 -15.74
CA SER A 56 -6.55 8.80 -16.12
C SER A 56 -6.36 10.30 -15.87
N LEU A 57 -5.71 10.68 -14.75
CA LEU A 57 -5.41 12.07 -14.44
C LEU A 57 -4.55 12.69 -15.55
N TRP A 58 -3.50 11.98 -15.95
CA TRP A 58 -2.59 12.46 -16.97
C TRP A 58 -3.24 12.47 -18.36
N ASP A 59 -4.09 11.51 -18.71
CA ASP A 59 -4.83 11.53 -19.98
C ASP A 59 -5.74 12.76 -20.10
N VAL A 60 -6.47 13.09 -19.03
CA VAL A 60 -7.32 14.29 -18.98
C VAL A 60 -6.47 15.56 -19.06
N THR A 61 -5.36 15.60 -18.32
CA THR A 61 -4.45 16.76 -18.31
C THR A 61 -3.84 16.99 -19.68
N SER A 62 -3.36 15.95 -20.35
CA SER A 62 -2.80 16.01 -21.70
C SER A 62 -3.83 16.46 -22.74
N ALA A 63 -5.07 15.96 -22.65
CA ALA A 63 -6.15 16.37 -23.54
C ALA A 63 -6.53 17.86 -23.36
N GLN A 64 -6.49 18.37 -22.13
CA GLN A 64 -6.74 19.78 -21.84
C GLN A 64 -5.57 20.66 -22.27
N LEU A 65 -4.33 20.24 -21.99
CA LEU A 65 -3.11 20.91 -22.44
C LEU A 65 -3.08 21.10 -23.95
N ALA A 66 -3.46 20.07 -24.71
CA ALA A 66 -3.51 20.13 -26.17
C ALA A 66 -4.40 21.27 -26.71
N ARG A 67 -5.40 21.72 -25.93
CA ARG A 67 -6.35 22.78 -26.31
C ARG A 67 -5.89 24.19 -25.94
N VAL A 68 -4.93 24.32 -25.03
CA VAL A 68 -4.46 25.62 -24.50
C VAL A 68 -3.12 26.04 -25.11
N PHE A 69 -2.44 25.17 -25.87
CA PHE A 69 -1.22 25.57 -26.57
C PHE A 69 -1.51 26.62 -27.65
N PRO A 70 -0.74 27.72 -27.71
CA PRO A 70 -0.90 28.73 -28.75
C PRO A 70 -0.58 28.15 -30.13
N VAL A 71 -1.19 28.70 -31.18
CA VAL A 71 -1.05 28.21 -32.57
C VAL A 71 0.41 28.21 -33.04
N ASP A 72 1.18 29.20 -32.60
CA ASP A 72 2.60 29.36 -32.96
C ASP A 72 3.55 28.52 -32.09
N PHE A 73 3.01 27.71 -31.16
CA PHE A 73 3.83 26.83 -30.34
C PHE A 73 4.47 25.73 -31.20
N PRO A 74 5.79 25.50 -31.12
CA PRO A 74 6.46 24.49 -31.93
C PRO A 74 5.81 23.12 -31.76
N SER A 75 5.47 22.47 -32.88
CA SER A 75 4.75 21.19 -32.86
C SER A 75 5.51 20.08 -32.13
N ILE A 76 6.84 20.05 -32.27
CA ILE A 76 7.71 19.10 -31.58
C ILE A 76 7.64 19.31 -30.06
N ASP A 77 7.78 20.55 -29.61
CA ASP A 77 7.70 20.90 -28.19
C ASP A 77 6.31 20.53 -27.65
N ARG A 78 5.24 20.88 -28.38
CA ARG A 78 3.84 20.55 -28.03
C ARG A 78 3.66 19.06 -27.79
N ASP A 79 4.18 18.23 -28.70
CA ASP A 79 4.11 16.77 -28.59
C ASP A 79 4.86 16.23 -27.37
N ILE A 80 6.04 16.80 -27.08
CA ILE A 80 6.83 16.44 -25.90
C ILE A 80 6.03 16.75 -24.63
N PHE A 81 5.41 17.94 -24.54
CA PHE A 81 4.63 18.33 -23.39
C PHE A 81 3.36 17.49 -23.19
N ILE A 82 2.62 17.21 -24.26
CA ILE A 82 1.40 16.39 -24.18
C ILE A 82 1.73 14.96 -23.71
N LYS A 83 2.91 14.44 -24.07
CA LYS A 83 3.36 13.11 -23.66
C LYS A 83 4.07 13.09 -22.31
N ALA A 84 4.49 14.24 -21.80
CA ALA A 84 5.15 14.37 -20.51
C ALA A 84 4.12 14.19 -19.38
N ARG A 85 3.92 12.96 -18.92
CA ARG A 85 3.06 12.62 -17.78
C ARG A 85 3.73 12.91 -16.42
N ASN A 86 4.35 14.09 -16.30
CA ASN A 86 5.07 14.51 -15.10
C ASN A 86 5.08 16.04 -15.00
N ALA A 87 4.53 16.56 -13.89
CA ALA A 87 4.35 17.99 -13.70
C ALA A 87 5.67 18.75 -13.57
N ASP A 88 6.69 18.17 -12.95
CA ASP A 88 7.98 18.82 -12.75
C ASP A 88 8.77 18.92 -14.06
N HIS A 89 8.72 17.86 -14.88
CA HIS A 89 9.24 17.92 -16.24
C HIS A 89 8.54 19.00 -17.05
N ILE A 90 7.21 19.03 -17.03
CA ILE A 90 6.47 20.06 -17.76
C ILE A 90 6.85 21.45 -17.23
N ARG A 91 6.86 21.70 -15.92
CA ARG A 91 7.24 22.99 -15.30
C ARG A 91 8.64 23.45 -15.70
N MET A 92 9.60 22.53 -15.71
CA MET A 92 10.96 22.81 -16.11
C MET A 92 11.04 23.29 -17.57
N PHE A 93 10.19 22.79 -18.45
CA PHE A 93 10.09 23.32 -19.81
C PHE A 93 9.19 24.57 -19.92
N MET A 94 8.17 24.71 -19.06
CA MET A 94 7.29 25.88 -19.01
C MET A 94 8.04 27.17 -18.67
N SER A 95 9.06 27.09 -17.81
CA SER A 95 9.90 28.23 -17.42
C SER A 95 10.63 28.86 -18.61
N PHE A 96 10.81 28.13 -19.72
CA PHE A 96 11.46 28.61 -20.94
C PHE A 96 10.50 29.16 -22.01
N LYS A 97 9.22 28.78 -21.98
CA LYS A 97 8.27 29.05 -23.08
C LYS A 97 7.02 29.84 -22.69
N GLN A 98 6.91 30.26 -21.41
CA GLN A 98 5.81 31.06 -20.87
C GLN A 98 4.42 30.62 -21.35
N LEU A 99 4.01 29.40 -20.97
CA LEU A 99 2.61 28.98 -21.13
C LEU A 99 1.68 29.92 -20.36
N ASP A 100 0.44 30.06 -20.83
CA ASP A 100 -0.54 30.92 -20.17
C ASP A 100 -0.87 30.43 -18.73
N ALA A 101 -1.48 31.31 -17.94
CA ALA A 101 -1.82 31.01 -16.55
C ALA A 101 -2.77 29.80 -16.40
N ALA A 102 -3.59 29.52 -17.41
CA ALA A 102 -4.52 28.39 -17.38
C ALA A 102 -3.78 27.05 -17.54
N ALA A 103 -2.86 26.95 -18.50
CA ALA A 103 -2.00 25.79 -18.70
C ALA A 103 -1.11 25.53 -17.48
N GLN A 104 -0.56 26.59 -16.88
CA GLN A 104 0.23 26.47 -15.64
C GLN A 104 -0.61 25.95 -14.48
N SER A 105 -1.84 26.48 -14.31
CA SER A 105 -2.76 26.04 -13.26
C SER A 105 -3.14 24.56 -13.42
N LEU A 106 -3.43 24.12 -14.65
CA LEU A 106 -3.75 22.72 -14.95
C LEU A 106 -2.61 21.78 -14.57
N VAL A 107 -1.38 22.10 -14.96
CA VAL A 107 -0.22 21.25 -14.64
C VAL A 107 0.10 21.27 -13.16
N ASN A 108 -0.14 22.39 -12.47
CA ASN A 108 0.04 22.47 -11.03
C ASN A 108 -0.94 21.57 -10.28
N GLN A 109 -2.24 21.65 -10.63
CA GLN A 109 -3.27 20.81 -10.03
C GLN A 109 -3.02 19.32 -10.30
N ALA A 110 -2.67 18.97 -11.53
CA ALA A 110 -2.31 17.59 -11.88
C ALA A 110 -1.10 17.10 -11.07
N GLY A 111 -0.06 17.93 -10.92
CA GLY A 111 1.11 17.58 -10.12
C GLY A 111 0.82 17.37 -8.63
N GLU A 112 -0.05 18.17 -8.03
CA GLU A 112 -0.46 17.98 -6.63
C GLU A 112 -1.28 16.69 -6.45
N GLN A 113 -2.21 16.42 -7.36
CA GLN A 113 -3.02 15.20 -7.32
C GLN A 113 -2.17 13.95 -7.53
N ASP A 114 -1.24 13.98 -8.50
CA ASP A 114 -0.28 12.91 -8.76
C ASP A 114 0.60 12.62 -7.53
N LYS A 115 1.13 13.67 -6.89
CA LYS A 115 1.89 13.54 -5.64
C LYS A 115 1.08 12.87 -4.53
N ASN A 116 -0.18 13.27 -4.35
CA ASN A 116 -1.07 12.69 -3.34
C ASN A 116 -1.38 11.21 -3.64
N LEU A 117 -1.60 10.86 -4.90
CA LEU A 117 -1.82 9.48 -5.33
C LEU A 117 -0.56 8.63 -5.14
N GLN A 118 0.61 9.16 -5.49
CA GLN A 118 1.89 8.47 -5.30
C GLN A 118 2.21 8.20 -3.82
N GLN A 119 1.90 9.15 -2.93
CA GLN A 119 2.03 8.96 -1.48
C GLN A 119 1.11 7.86 -0.95
N LYS A 120 -0.15 7.81 -1.40
CA LYS A 120 -1.09 6.75 -1.05
C LYS A 120 -0.62 5.39 -1.56
N SER A 121 -0.17 5.33 -2.82
CA SER A 121 0.39 4.14 -3.45
C SER A 121 1.57 3.59 -2.64
N THR A 122 2.52 4.46 -2.27
CA THR A 122 3.70 4.09 -1.48
C THR A 122 3.31 3.53 -0.11
N THR A 123 2.33 4.16 0.55
CA THR A 123 1.84 3.72 1.86
C THR A 123 1.20 2.33 1.80
N TYR A 124 0.37 2.07 0.78
CA TYR A 124 -0.26 0.76 0.59
C TYR A 124 0.76 -0.30 0.23
N TRP A 125 1.72 0.04 -0.63
CA TRP A 125 2.79 -0.86 -1.04
C TRP A 125 3.69 -1.25 0.15
N GLN A 126 4.07 -0.29 1.00
CA GLN A 126 4.81 -0.54 2.24
C GLN A 126 4.03 -1.40 3.24
N ARG A 127 2.71 -1.20 3.34
CA ARG A 127 1.85 -2.01 4.22
C ARG A 127 1.74 -3.45 3.71
N SER A 128 1.53 -3.63 2.40
CA SER A 128 1.48 -4.96 1.77
C SER A 128 2.80 -5.72 1.98
N ARG A 129 3.97 -5.07 1.80
CA ARG A 129 5.27 -5.69 2.09
C ARG A 129 5.36 -6.16 3.55
N ARG A 130 4.98 -5.31 4.51
CA ARG A 130 5.00 -5.70 5.94
C ARG A 130 4.11 -6.90 6.24
N LEU A 131 2.90 -6.95 5.69
CA LEU A 131 1.99 -8.09 5.87
C LEU A 131 2.57 -9.38 5.25
N ASN A 132 3.25 -9.28 4.12
CA ASN A 132 3.95 -10.42 3.52
C ASN A 132 5.16 -10.87 4.36
N ASP A 133 5.91 -9.94 4.94
CA ASP A 133 7.02 -10.25 5.84
C ASP A 133 6.51 -10.94 7.13
N GLU A 134 5.39 -10.48 7.69
CA GLU A 134 4.72 -11.10 8.84
C GLU A 134 4.20 -12.53 8.53
N ASN A 135 3.78 -12.76 7.28
CA ASN A 135 3.35 -14.07 6.81
C ASN A 135 4.51 -15.02 6.46
N SER A 136 5.73 -14.49 6.24
CA SER A 136 6.91 -15.28 5.82
C SER A 136 7.86 -15.65 6.95
N ILE A 137 7.58 -15.29 8.21
CA ILE A 137 8.37 -15.73 9.38
C ILE A 137 8.34 -17.27 9.47
N PRO A 138 9.49 -17.96 9.35
CA PRO A 138 9.54 -19.42 9.40
C PRO A 138 9.16 -19.92 10.81
N ALA A 139 8.45 -21.05 10.85
CA ALA A 139 7.95 -21.69 12.08
C ALA A 139 9.04 -21.93 13.15
N THR A 140 10.32 -21.94 12.76
CA THR A 140 11.48 -22.16 13.64
C THR A 140 11.71 -21.05 14.66
N SER A 141 11.42 -19.77 14.37
CA SER A 141 11.56 -18.70 15.37
C SER A 141 10.34 -18.56 16.29
N ARG A 142 9.28 -19.33 16.06
CA ARG A 142 8.03 -19.31 16.87
C ARG A 142 8.04 -20.32 18.00
N ALA A 143 8.75 -21.45 17.84
CA ALA A 143 8.93 -22.44 18.90
C ALA A 143 9.81 -21.91 20.05
N GLU A 144 10.78 -21.04 19.76
CA GLU A 144 11.67 -20.45 20.78
C GLU A 144 11.03 -19.32 21.61
N ARG A 145 9.88 -18.76 21.18
CA ARG A 145 9.13 -17.79 22.00
C ARG A 145 8.09 -18.43 22.92
N GLN A 146 7.94 -19.75 22.85
CA GLN A 146 7.00 -20.53 23.66
C GLN A 146 7.71 -21.54 24.58
N ALA A 147 9.05 -21.55 24.57
CA ALA A 147 9.90 -22.24 25.55
C ALA A 147 10.35 -21.24 26.63
#